data_AF-A0A3D0H7Y3-F1
#
_entry.id   AF-A0A3D0H7Y3-F1
#
_cell.length_a   1.000
_cell.length_b   1.000
_cell.length_c   1.000
_cell.angle_alpha   90.00
_cell.angle_beta   90.00
_cell.angle_gamma   90.00
#
_symmetry.space_group_name_H-M   'P 1'
#
loop_
_entity.id
_entity.type
_entity.pdbx_description
1 polymer ?
#
loop_
_entity_poly.entity_id
_entity_poly.type
_entity_poly.pdbx_seq_one_letter_code
_entity_poly.pdbx_strand_id
1 'polypeptide(L)'
;MNSSFKALSILFLLLVVLAVGAYRSGFRGPMMYDSEILVNKTQAFARHDVGAVLKIVPQRPVAMLSFYLSYIIGGMDAAHFRFENVLLLALASVVLVAFLAFVFEIPGLGVPGEIIEKKAVAVALGLLFLLHPLQTYVVMYVWQRQALLACLFYFCALSAYVATRTGRITTRIIGYGLTAGFFVLAVLSKENAITFPAVLVLMEIGIFQRGVRKIWKPVVTVILLSFLPVLVLSFLERPLGAAPGNWGILQTLASYYHESGLSITDVILSQTRIVFSHLAAVLFPVPTHVKFLNAELISWSIVSPPSTLAAVVGLVLLTGVAVITLRRRPLIGLGILFFLGNLVPESILVPQYLYFGYRALL
;
A
#
# COMPACT_ATOMS: atom_id res chain seq x y z
N MET A 1 -0.40 33.07 4.72
CA MET A 1 -0.64 31.64 4.42
C MET A 1 -0.23 31.37 2.98
N ASN A 2 0.77 30.51 2.76
CA ASN A 2 1.41 30.27 1.45
C ASN A 2 0.39 29.86 0.37
N SER A 3 0.49 30.40 -0.85
CA SER A 3 -0.46 30.13 -1.95
C SER A 3 -0.58 28.62 -2.26
N SER A 4 0.52 27.88 -2.17
CA SER A 4 0.54 26.43 -2.39
C SER A 4 -0.23 25.65 -1.33
N PHE A 5 -0.19 26.07 -0.06
CA PHE A 5 -0.95 25.40 1.01
C PHE A 5 -2.45 25.57 0.79
N LYS A 6 -2.90 26.79 0.44
CA LYS A 6 -4.29 27.06 0.09
C LYS A 6 -4.77 26.17 -1.07
N ALA A 7 -3.95 26.03 -2.13
CA ALA A 7 -4.30 25.20 -3.28
C ALA A 7 -4.46 23.71 -2.89
N LEU A 8 -3.56 23.16 -2.07
CA LEU A 8 -3.67 21.78 -1.59
C LEU A 8 -4.87 21.57 -0.68
N SER A 9 -5.21 22.54 0.19
CA SER A 9 -6.41 22.47 1.03
C SER A 9 -7.68 22.48 0.18
N ILE A 10 -7.76 23.32 -0.85
CA ILE A 10 -8.90 23.35 -1.78
C ILE A 10 -9.01 22.00 -2.51
N LEU A 11 -7.89 21.49 -3.04
CA LEU A 11 -7.86 20.19 -3.70
C LEU A 11 -8.34 19.08 -2.76
N PHE A 12 -7.86 19.05 -1.52
CA PHE A 12 -8.30 18.08 -0.52
C PHE A 12 -9.82 18.12 -0.31
N LEU A 13 -10.39 19.31 -0.08
CA LEU A 13 -11.83 19.46 0.12
C LEU A 13 -12.63 18.99 -1.10
N LEU A 14 -12.18 19.32 -2.31
CA LEU A 14 -12.82 18.86 -3.55
C LEU A 14 -12.77 17.33 -3.67
N LEU A 15 -11.63 16.72 -3.39
CA LEU A 15 -11.47 15.26 -3.44
C LEU A 15 -12.32 14.55 -2.37
N VAL A 16 -12.46 15.13 -1.17
CA VAL A 16 -13.38 14.61 -0.14
C VAL A 16 -14.82 14.63 -0.65
N VAL A 17 -15.29 15.76 -1.20
CA VAL A 17 -16.67 15.87 -1.72
C VAL A 17 -16.92 14.84 -2.82
N LEU A 18 -15.98 14.68 -3.76
CA LEU A 18 -16.09 13.70 -4.84
C LEU A 18 -16.11 12.27 -4.30
N ALA A 19 -15.23 11.93 -3.37
CA ALA A 19 -15.16 10.59 -2.79
C ALA A 19 -16.41 10.27 -1.97
N VAL A 20 -16.91 11.19 -1.14
CA VAL A 20 -18.18 11.01 -0.42
C VAL A 20 -19.33 10.77 -1.40
N GLY A 21 -19.40 11.55 -2.49
CA GLY A 21 -20.39 11.35 -3.55
C GLY A 21 -20.32 9.97 -4.21
N ALA A 22 -19.11 9.51 -4.54
CA ALA A 22 -18.88 8.21 -5.17
C ALA A 22 -19.21 7.02 -4.25
N TYR A 23 -18.86 7.13 -2.96
CA TYR A 23 -18.97 6.04 -1.99
C TYR A 23 -20.25 6.08 -1.13
N ARG A 24 -21.13 7.06 -1.35
CA ARG A 24 -22.32 7.35 -0.53
C ARG A 24 -23.21 6.14 -0.24
N SER A 25 -23.37 5.23 -1.21
CA SER A 25 -24.24 4.06 -1.09
C SER A 25 -23.74 3.05 -0.07
N GLY A 26 -22.42 2.98 0.13
CA GLY A 26 -21.80 2.00 1.01
C GLY A 26 -21.77 2.42 2.49
N PHE A 27 -22.08 3.67 2.82
CA PHE A 27 -22.04 4.15 4.20
C PHE A 27 -23.03 3.44 5.13
N ARG A 28 -24.22 3.09 4.63
CA ARG A 28 -25.32 2.53 5.44
C ARG A 28 -25.28 1.01 5.61
N GLY A 29 -24.32 0.32 4.99
CA GLY A 29 -24.22 -1.14 5.09
C GLY A 29 -23.74 -1.62 6.47
N PRO A 30 -24.05 -2.85 6.90
CA PRO A 30 -23.44 -3.43 8.09
C PRO A 30 -21.93 -3.67 7.90
N MET A 31 -21.18 -3.78 9.00
CA MET A 31 -19.83 -4.32 9.01
C MET A 31 -19.93 -5.85 8.89
N MET A 32 -19.66 -6.44 7.72
CA MET A 32 -19.76 -7.90 7.55
C MET A 32 -18.46 -8.62 7.92
N TYR A 33 -17.34 -8.24 7.29
CA TYR A 33 -16.03 -8.86 7.50
C TYR A 33 -15.22 -8.26 8.67
N ASP A 34 -15.60 -7.08 9.14
CA ASP A 34 -14.92 -6.36 10.23
C ASP A 34 -15.31 -6.86 11.63
N SER A 35 -16.41 -7.61 11.71
CA SER A 35 -17.11 -7.98 12.95
C SER A 35 -16.23 -8.72 13.94
N GLU A 36 -15.40 -9.64 13.45
CA GLU A 36 -14.66 -10.52 14.35
C GLU A 36 -13.49 -9.82 15.04
N ILE A 37 -12.82 -8.89 14.35
CA ILE A 37 -11.62 -8.22 14.88
C ILE A 37 -12.00 -6.95 15.66
N LEU A 38 -12.93 -6.16 15.13
CA LEU A 38 -13.33 -4.89 15.74
C LEU A 38 -14.53 -5.04 16.66
N VAL A 39 -15.63 -5.68 16.20
CA VAL A 39 -16.88 -5.75 16.95
C VAL A 39 -16.81 -6.72 18.12
N ASN A 40 -16.20 -7.90 17.97
CA ASN A 40 -16.07 -8.86 19.08
C ASN A 40 -15.04 -8.41 20.14
N LYS A 41 -14.18 -7.43 19.81
CA LYS A 41 -13.18 -6.85 20.74
C LYS A 41 -13.58 -5.47 21.26
N THR A 42 -14.83 -5.04 21.03
CA THR A 42 -15.34 -3.72 21.49
C THR A 42 -15.14 -3.48 22.98
N GLN A 43 -15.10 -4.53 23.81
CA GLN A 43 -14.81 -4.39 25.24
C GLN A 43 -13.44 -3.74 25.54
N ALA A 44 -12.42 -3.98 24.71
CA ALA A 44 -11.13 -3.33 24.85
C ALA A 44 -11.21 -1.82 24.56
N PHE A 45 -12.02 -1.46 23.56
CA PHE A 45 -12.30 -0.07 23.19
C PHE A 45 -13.12 0.64 24.29
N ALA A 46 -14.16 0.00 24.81
CA ALA A 46 -15.08 0.55 25.81
C ALA A 46 -14.43 0.80 27.19
N ARG A 47 -13.35 0.08 27.51
CA ARG A 47 -12.57 0.29 28.74
C ARG A 47 -11.63 1.49 28.66
N HIS A 48 -11.56 2.16 27.51
CA HIS A 48 -10.62 3.24 27.23
C HIS A 48 -9.14 2.88 27.48
N ASP A 49 -8.80 1.61 27.35
CA ASP A 49 -7.44 1.09 27.57
C ASP A 49 -6.70 1.00 26.23
N VAL A 50 -5.87 2.00 25.95
CA VAL A 50 -5.03 2.06 24.75
C VAL A 50 -4.11 0.84 24.65
N GLY A 51 -3.59 0.35 25.78
CA GLY A 51 -2.73 -0.83 25.80
C GLY A 51 -3.48 -2.09 25.38
N ALA A 52 -4.72 -2.25 25.83
CA ALA A 52 -5.58 -3.36 25.41
C ALA A 52 -5.92 -3.29 23.91
N VAL A 53 -6.18 -2.10 23.36
CA VAL A 53 -6.44 -1.92 21.92
C VAL A 53 -5.20 -2.25 21.09
N LEU A 54 -4.03 -1.77 21.49
CA LEU A 54 -2.76 -2.09 20.83
C LEU A 54 -2.45 -3.59 20.84
N LYS A 55 -2.85 -4.31 21.90
CA LYS A 55 -2.69 -5.76 22.01
C LYS A 55 -3.58 -6.57 21.07
N ILE A 56 -4.61 -5.97 20.45
CA ILE A 56 -5.48 -6.67 19.49
C ILE A 56 -4.69 -7.08 18.24
N VAL A 57 -3.87 -6.17 17.70
CA VAL A 57 -2.89 -6.45 16.64
C VAL A 57 -1.62 -5.63 16.90
N PRO A 58 -0.68 -6.14 17.71
CA PRO A 58 0.55 -5.43 18.11
C PRO A 58 1.43 -5.00 16.95
N GLN A 59 1.37 -5.70 15.81
CA GLN A 59 2.17 -5.37 14.62
C GLN A 59 1.64 -4.14 13.86
N ARG A 60 0.39 -3.74 14.13
CA ARG A 60 -0.29 -2.66 13.41
C ARG A 60 -0.76 -1.54 14.36
N PRO A 61 0.13 -1.00 15.23
CA PRO A 61 -0.29 -0.09 16.29
C PRO A 61 -0.87 1.22 15.73
N VAL A 62 -0.37 1.71 14.59
CA VAL A 62 -0.89 2.94 13.97
C VAL A 62 -2.33 2.74 13.49
N ALA A 63 -2.63 1.58 12.90
CA ALA A 63 -3.99 1.23 12.52
C ALA A 63 -4.90 1.08 13.76
N MET A 64 -4.44 0.38 14.80
CA MET A 64 -5.23 0.16 16.02
C MET A 64 -5.56 1.48 16.73
N LEU A 65 -4.57 2.38 16.86
CA LEU A 65 -4.79 3.72 17.40
C LEU A 65 -5.78 4.51 16.55
N SER A 66 -5.68 4.42 15.21
CA SER A 66 -6.63 5.11 14.34
C SER A 66 -8.07 4.63 14.56
N PHE A 67 -8.30 3.31 14.73
CA PHE A 67 -9.62 2.78 15.02
C PHE A 67 -10.13 3.20 16.40
N TYR A 68 -9.23 3.26 17.38
CA TYR A 68 -9.58 3.70 18.73
C TYR A 68 -10.00 5.18 18.75
N LEU A 69 -9.31 6.05 18.02
CA LEU A 69 -9.69 7.45 17.90
C LEU A 69 -11.09 7.62 17.30
N SER A 70 -11.43 6.86 16.25
CA SER A 70 -12.78 6.83 15.67
C SER A 70 -13.83 6.38 16.65
N TYR A 71 -13.50 5.35 17.42
CA TYR A 71 -14.40 4.81 18.43
C TYR A 71 -14.71 5.85 19.51
N ILE A 72 -13.72 6.64 19.94
CA ILE A 72 -13.93 7.72 20.92
C ILE A 72 -14.92 8.77 20.36
N ILE A 73 -14.85 9.06 19.07
CA ILE A 73 -15.66 10.13 18.44
C ILE A 73 -17.08 9.64 18.11
N GLY A 74 -17.21 8.48 17.48
CA GLY A 74 -18.46 7.99 16.90
C GLY A 74 -18.89 6.60 17.35
N GLY A 75 -18.23 6.01 18.34
CA GLY A 75 -18.51 4.63 18.79
C GLY A 75 -18.23 3.59 17.70
N MET A 76 -18.97 2.47 17.74
CA MET A 76 -18.86 1.40 16.74
C MET A 76 -19.70 1.63 15.46
N ASP A 77 -19.98 2.90 15.10
CA ASP A 77 -20.77 3.23 13.92
C ASP A 77 -19.96 3.04 12.62
N ALA A 78 -20.38 2.09 11.79
CA ALA A 78 -19.78 1.80 10.49
C ALA A 78 -19.70 3.00 9.55
N ALA A 79 -20.72 3.88 9.56
CA ALA A 79 -20.72 5.06 8.72
C ALA A 79 -19.59 6.02 9.11
N HIS A 80 -19.34 6.15 10.41
CA HIS A 80 -18.25 6.99 10.93
C HIS A 80 -16.87 6.45 10.52
N PHE A 81 -16.63 5.14 10.69
CA PHE A 81 -15.35 4.54 10.28
C PHE A 81 -15.10 4.67 8.77
N ARG A 82 -16.12 4.45 7.95
CA ARG A 82 -16.02 4.57 6.48
C ARG A 82 -15.81 6.02 6.05
N PHE A 83 -16.39 6.99 6.76
CA PHE A 83 -16.16 8.41 6.49
C PHE A 83 -14.70 8.78 6.66
N GLU A 84 -14.09 8.35 7.76
CA GLU A 84 -12.67 8.60 7.99
C GLU A 84 -11.79 7.86 6.99
N ASN A 85 -12.18 6.67 6.52
CA ASN A 85 -11.49 6.01 5.42
C ASN A 85 -11.54 6.85 4.14
N VAL A 86 -12.67 7.51 3.83
CA VAL A 86 -12.77 8.45 2.72
C VAL A 86 -11.82 9.64 2.91
N LEU A 87 -11.73 10.20 4.14
CA LEU A 87 -10.79 11.28 4.43
C LEU A 87 -9.33 10.85 4.21
N LEU A 88 -8.97 9.65 4.67
CA LEU A 88 -7.64 9.08 4.48
C LEU A 88 -7.32 8.82 3.01
N LEU A 89 -8.28 8.30 2.24
CA LEU A 89 -8.14 8.08 0.80
C LEU A 89 -7.95 9.41 0.05
N ALA A 90 -8.76 10.43 0.35
CA ALA A 90 -8.62 11.76 -0.23
C ALA A 90 -7.26 12.37 0.11
N LEU A 91 -6.80 12.22 1.36
CA LEU A 91 -5.48 12.70 1.77
C LEU A 91 -4.35 11.96 1.03
N ALA A 92 -4.45 10.64 0.89
CA ALA A 92 -3.49 9.84 0.12
C ALA A 92 -3.45 10.28 -1.35
N SER A 93 -4.60 10.59 -1.95
CA SER A 93 -4.69 11.13 -3.31
C SER A 93 -4.00 12.50 -3.43
N VAL A 94 -4.20 13.43 -2.48
CA VAL A 94 -3.50 14.73 -2.48
C VAL A 94 -1.98 14.54 -2.38
N VAL A 95 -1.51 13.64 -1.50
CA VAL A 95 -0.09 13.35 -1.35
C VAL A 95 0.47 12.71 -2.62
N LEU A 96 -0.29 11.83 -3.28
CA LEU A 96 0.07 11.26 -4.58
C LEU A 96 0.21 12.35 -5.66
N VAL A 97 -0.72 13.32 -5.72
CA VAL A 97 -0.63 14.47 -6.63
C VAL A 97 0.66 15.27 -6.37
N ALA A 98 0.97 15.55 -5.10
CA ALA A 98 2.19 16.26 -4.73
C ALA A 98 3.46 15.48 -5.11
N PHE A 99 3.48 14.18 -4.83
CA PHE A 99 4.57 13.27 -5.22
C PHE A 99 4.81 13.31 -6.74
N LEU A 100 3.76 13.11 -7.54
CA LEU A 100 3.84 13.09 -9.00
C LEU A 100 4.30 14.43 -9.56
N ALA A 101 3.81 15.54 -9.01
CA ALA A 101 4.27 16.88 -9.38
C ALA A 101 5.78 17.05 -9.11
N PHE A 102 6.28 16.59 -7.96
CA PHE A 102 7.71 16.62 -7.67
C PHE A 102 8.53 15.77 -8.63
N VAL A 103 8.03 14.60 -9.03
CA VAL A 103 8.68 13.69 -9.98
C VAL A 103 8.71 14.28 -11.39
N PHE A 104 7.61 14.83 -11.90
CA PHE A 104 7.53 15.40 -13.25
C PHE A 104 8.39 16.67 -13.44
N GLU A 105 8.73 17.33 -12.33
CA GLU A 105 9.64 18.48 -12.28
C GLU A 105 11.11 18.10 -12.12
N ILE A 106 11.46 16.80 -12.02
CA ILE A 106 12.87 16.38 -11.90
C ILE A 106 13.63 16.70 -13.20
N PRO A 107 14.69 17.52 -13.15
CA PRO A 107 15.52 17.79 -14.32
C PRO A 107 16.15 16.51 -14.86
N GLY A 108 16.14 16.33 -16.17
CA GLY A 108 16.72 15.14 -16.84
C GLY A 108 15.78 13.95 -16.98
N LEU A 109 14.60 13.95 -16.34
CA LEU A 109 13.60 12.89 -16.53
C LEU A 109 12.90 12.95 -17.90
N GLY A 110 12.94 14.12 -18.55
CA GLY A 110 12.44 14.31 -19.91
C GLY A 110 10.91 14.20 -20.03
N VAL A 111 10.17 14.45 -18.95
CA VAL A 111 8.69 14.49 -19.01
C VAL A 111 8.27 15.70 -19.85
N PRO A 112 7.54 15.49 -20.97
CA PRO A 112 7.12 16.58 -21.85
C PRO A 112 6.05 17.45 -21.19
N GLY A 113 5.81 18.61 -21.80
CA GLY A 113 4.76 19.55 -21.41
C GLY A 113 5.21 20.65 -20.45
N GLU A 114 4.38 21.68 -20.38
CA GLU A 114 4.55 22.83 -19.50
C GLU A 114 4.26 22.47 -18.03
N ILE A 115 4.65 23.35 -17.09
CA ILE A 115 4.42 23.15 -15.65
C ILE A 115 2.92 22.97 -15.34
N ILE A 116 2.05 23.72 -16.03
CA ILE A 116 0.60 23.65 -15.82
C ILE A 116 0.06 22.30 -16.30
N GLU A 117 0.50 21.83 -17.47
CA GLU A 117 0.09 20.53 -18.02
C GLU A 117 0.54 19.38 -17.11
N LYS A 118 1.79 19.41 -16.62
CA LYS A 118 2.32 18.42 -15.68
C LYS A 118 1.50 18.36 -14.39
N LYS A 119 1.12 19.52 -13.84
CA LYS A 119 0.25 19.59 -12.67
C LYS A 119 -1.15 19.06 -12.96
N ALA A 120 -1.72 19.38 -14.12
CA ALA A 120 -3.01 18.85 -14.54
C ALA A 120 -2.98 17.31 -14.66
N VAL A 121 -1.93 16.75 -15.27
CA VAL A 121 -1.73 15.30 -15.34
C VAL A 121 -1.58 14.68 -13.94
N ALA A 122 -0.83 15.30 -13.03
CA ALA A 122 -0.71 14.82 -11.66
C ALA A 122 -2.07 14.80 -10.94
N VAL A 123 -2.88 15.86 -11.08
CA VAL A 123 -4.25 15.93 -10.52
C VAL A 123 -5.15 14.86 -11.15
N ALA A 124 -5.09 14.67 -12.48
CA ALA A 124 -5.87 13.65 -13.17
C ALA A 124 -5.53 12.23 -12.69
N LEU A 125 -4.25 11.94 -12.46
CA LEU A 125 -3.80 10.66 -11.89
C LEU A 125 -4.23 10.48 -10.43
N GLY A 126 -4.23 11.56 -9.63
CA GLY A 126 -4.78 11.53 -8.27
C GLY A 126 -6.29 11.28 -8.23
N LEU A 127 -7.04 11.89 -9.16
CA LEU A 127 -8.47 11.64 -9.35
C LEU A 127 -8.74 10.20 -9.79
N LEU A 128 -7.94 9.70 -10.74
CA LEU A 128 -8.02 8.31 -11.18
C LEU A 128 -7.81 7.37 -10.00
N PHE A 129 -6.77 7.60 -9.18
CA PHE A 129 -6.52 6.82 -7.96
C PHE A 129 -7.69 6.86 -6.98
N LEU A 130 -8.23 8.05 -6.68
CA LEU A 130 -9.32 8.27 -5.72
C LEU A 130 -10.63 7.57 -6.13
N LEU A 131 -10.97 7.66 -7.42
CA LEU A 131 -12.23 7.18 -7.97
C LEU A 131 -12.12 5.78 -8.58
N HIS A 132 -10.94 5.17 -8.53
CA HIS A 132 -10.75 3.81 -9.05
C HIS A 132 -11.66 2.82 -8.32
N PRO A 133 -12.42 1.93 -9.00
CA PRO A 133 -13.37 1.04 -8.33
C PRO A 133 -12.77 0.13 -7.25
N LEU A 134 -11.47 -0.22 -7.36
CA LEU A 134 -10.73 -0.95 -6.33
C LEU A 134 -10.70 -0.25 -4.97
N GLN A 135 -10.80 1.08 -4.93
CA GLN A 135 -10.84 1.85 -3.69
C GLN A 135 -12.08 1.55 -2.85
N THR A 136 -13.13 1.00 -3.46
CA THR A 136 -14.32 0.52 -2.74
C THR A 136 -13.93 -0.45 -1.63
N TYR A 137 -12.93 -1.31 -1.85
CA TYR A 137 -12.54 -2.28 -0.84
C TYR A 137 -11.94 -1.62 0.39
N VAL A 138 -11.09 -0.62 0.20
CA VAL A 138 -10.36 -0.01 1.32
C VAL A 138 -11.20 1.03 2.06
N VAL A 139 -12.24 1.56 1.40
CA VAL A 139 -13.23 2.42 2.06
C VAL A 139 -14.28 1.59 2.79
N MET A 140 -14.86 0.57 2.14
CA MET A 140 -16.01 -0.17 2.67
C MET A 140 -15.66 -1.25 3.67
N TYR A 141 -14.53 -1.95 3.46
CA TYR A 141 -14.00 -2.90 4.42
C TYR A 141 -13.16 -2.13 5.43
N VAL A 142 -13.76 -1.82 6.59
CA VAL A 142 -13.21 -0.86 7.57
C VAL A 142 -11.80 -1.26 8.02
N TRP A 143 -11.56 -2.56 8.18
CA TRP A 143 -10.28 -3.18 8.51
C TRP A 143 -9.16 -2.75 7.56
N GLN A 144 -9.46 -2.50 6.29
CA GLN A 144 -8.47 -2.06 5.29
C GLN A 144 -8.08 -0.59 5.42
N ARG A 145 -8.54 0.13 6.45
CA ARG A 145 -7.95 1.40 6.87
C ARG A 145 -6.43 1.30 7.06
N GLN A 146 -5.95 0.16 7.55
CA GLN A 146 -4.52 -0.13 7.65
C GLN A 146 -3.78 0.01 6.31
N ALA A 147 -4.43 -0.34 5.19
CA ALA A 147 -3.88 -0.25 3.85
C ALA A 147 -3.90 1.20 3.36
N LEU A 148 -4.96 1.96 3.66
CA LEU A 148 -5.02 3.40 3.40
C LEU A 148 -3.93 4.17 4.15
N LEU A 149 -3.73 3.88 5.44
CA LEU A 149 -2.68 4.50 6.25
C LEU A 149 -1.29 4.13 5.73
N ALA A 150 -1.06 2.85 5.43
CA ALA A 150 0.20 2.40 4.84
C ALA A 150 0.45 3.13 3.51
N CYS A 151 -0.55 3.19 2.63
CA CYS A 151 -0.46 3.89 1.35
C CYS A 151 -0.16 5.39 1.50
N LEU A 152 -0.88 6.08 2.38
CA LEU A 152 -0.66 7.49 2.70
C LEU A 152 0.79 7.74 3.16
N PHE A 153 1.25 6.99 4.17
CA PHE A 153 2.60 7.17 4.70
C PHE A 153 3.68 6.74 3.69
N TYR A 154 3.40 5.74 2.85
CA TYR A 154 4.28 5.35 1.75
C TYR A 154 4.47 6.51 0.76
N PHE A 155 3.39 7.16 0.32
CA PHE A 155 3.46 8.33 -0.56
C PHE A 155 4.13 9.54 0.12
N CYS A 156 3.90 9.75 1.42
CA CYS A 156 4.62 10.76 2.20
C CYS A 156 6.14 10.48 2.23
N ALA A 157 6.54 9.23 2.44
CA ALA A 157 7.94 8.81 2.43
C ALA A 157 8.58 9.02 1.06
N LEU A 158 7.89 8.63 -0.03
CA LEU A 158 8.35 8.88 -1.41
C LEU A 158 8.49 10.38 -1.69
N SER A 159 7.51 11.19 -1.27
CA SER A 159 7.52 12.64 -1.43
C SER A 159 8.70 13.28 -0.70
N ALA A 160 8.92 12.91 0.57
CA ALA A 160 10.04 13.38 1.37
C ALA A 160 11.39 12.98 0.74
N TYR A 161 11.48 11.75 0.23
CA TYR A 161 12.67 11.26 -0.47
C TYR A 161 12.97 12.10 -1.71
N VAL A 162 12.00 12.25 -2.61
CA VAL A 162 12.16 13.06 -3.83
C VAL A 162 12.49 14.51 -3.50
N ALA A 163 11.79 15.11 -2.54
CA ALA A 163 12.04 16.48 -2.09
C ALA A 163 13.48 16.65 -1.57
N THR A 164 14.00 15.68 -0.81
CA THR A 164 15.39 15.66 -0.33
C THR A 164 16.38 15.53 -1.48
N ARG A 165 16.12 14.63 -2.43
CA ARG A 165 17.02 14.35 -3.55
C ARG A 165 17.06 15.48 -4.57
N THR A 166 15.98 16.24 -4.70
CA THR A 166 15.87 17.41 -5.59
C THR A 166 16.26 18.73 -4.93
N GLY A 167 16.62 18.71 -3.64
CA GLY A 167 17.04 19.91 -2.90
C GLY A 167 15.90 20.80 -2.41
N ARG A 168 14.63 20.37 -2.57
CA ARG A 168 13.47 21.06 -1.97
C ARG A 168 13.51 21.03 -0.45
N ILE A 169 14.06 19.96 0.14
CA ILE A 169 14.46 19.92 1.55
C ILE A 169 15.97 20.16 1.59
N THR A 170 16.38 21.36 2.01
CA THR A 170 17.79 21.78 2.06
C THR A 170 18.61 20.89 3.00
N THR A 171 18.07 20.58 4.18
CA THR A 171 18.76 19.81 5.20
C THR A 171 18.55 18.30 4.99
N ARG A 172 19.53 17.63 4.39
CA ARG A 172 19.44 16.19 4.03
C ARG A 172 19.10 15.27 5.20
N ILE A 173 19.61 15.56 6.40
CA ILE A 173 19.33 14.71 7.58
C ILE A 173 17.85 14.77 7.98
N ILE A 174 17.24 15.95 7.89
CA ILE A 174 15.79 16.14 8.12
C ILE A 174 15.01 15.40 7.03
N GLY A 175 15.43 15.55 5.78
CA GLY A 175 14.78 14.91 4.64
C GLY A 175 14.77 13.37 4.70
N TYR A 176 15.93 12.76 4.98
CA TYR A 176 16.02 11.31 5.18
C TYR A 176 15.37 10.86 6.49
N GLY A 177 15.40 11.67 7.55
CA GLY A 177 14.67 11.43 8.79
C GLY A 177 13.15 11.38 8.58
N LEU A 178 12.59 12.33 7.82
CA LEU A 178 11.18 12.33 7.43
C LEU A 178 10.83 11.11 6.56
N THR A 179 11.70 10.77 5.61
CA THR A 179 11.54 9.58 4.77
C THR A 179 11.45 8.31 5.61
N ALA A 180 12.41 8.13 6.54
CA ALA A 180 12.44 6.97 7.44
C ALA A 180 11.25 6.96 8.41
N GLY A 181 10.89 8.11 8.99
CA GLY A 181 9.75 8.24 9.89
C GLY A 181 8.42 7.86 9.23
N PHE A 182 8.16 8.36 8.02
CA PHE A 182 6.97 7.96 7.27
C PHE A 182 7.01 6.49 6.83
N PHE A 183 8.17 5.97 6.42
CA PHE A 183 8.30 4.55 6.12
C PHE A 183 7.98 3.66 7.35
N VAL A 184 8.48 4.02 8.53
CA VAL A 184 8.16 3.31 9.78
C VAL A 184 6.66 3.38 10.08
N LEU A 185 6.02 4.54 9.94
CA LEU A 185 4.57 4.67 10.11
C LEU A 185 3.79 3.82 9.10
N ALA A 186 4.29 3.69 7.87
CA ALA A 186 3.68 2.84 6.84
C ALA A 186 3.74 1.36 7.25
N VAL A 187 4.90 0.87 7.70
CA VAL A 187 5.07 -0.53 8.17
C VAL A 187 4.25 -0.79 9.44
N LEU A 188 4.20 0.16 10.36
CA LEU A 188 3.36 0.10 11.58
C LEU A 188 1.86 0.18 11.28
N SER A 189 1.48 0.51 10.05
CA SER A 189 0.09 0.46 9.58
C SER A 189 -0.19 -0.89 8.93
N LYS A 190 0.68 -1.33 8.00
CA LYS A 190 0.57 -2.60 7.28
C LYS A 190 1.93 -3.09 6.81
N GLU A 191 2.16 -4.39 6.93
CA GLU A 191 3.43 -5.04 6.63
C GLU A 191 3.88 -4.90 5.16
N ASN A 192 2.96 -4.72 4.21
CA ASN A 192 3.30 -4.60 2.79
C ASN A 192 4.24 -3.44 2.49
N ALA A 193 4.22 -2.39 3.33
CA ALA A 193 5.07 -1.24 3.14
C ALA A 193 6.58 -1.59 3.18
N ILE A 194 6.95 -2.80 3.64
CA ILE A 194 8.32 -3.32 3.64
C ILE A 194 9.01 -3.30 2.26
N THR A 195 8.25 -3.17 1.18
CA THR A 195 8.73 -3.01 -0.21
C THR A 195 9.39 -1.66 -0.48
N PHE A 196 9.22 -0.68 0.41
CA PHE A 196 9.71 0.69 0.24
C PHE A 196 11.21 0.80 -0.08
N PRO A 197 12.14 0.12 0.62
CA PRO A 197 13.56 0.19 0.27
C PRO A 197 13.85 -0.32 -1.15
N ALA A 198 13.14 -1.35 -1.61
CA ALA A 198 13.29 -1.85 -2.98
C ALA A 198 12.80 -0.79 -4.00
N VAL A 199 11.69 -0.11 -3.71
CA VAL A 199 11.21 1.01 -4.55
C VAL A 199 12.21 2.17 -4.57
N LEU A 200 12.87 2.50 -3.45
CA LEU A 200 13.93 3.52 -3.45
C LEU A 200 15.11 3.14 -4.36
N VAL A 201 15.52 1.87 -4.36
CA VAL A 201 16.55 1.37 -5.28
C VAL A 201 16.11 1.55 -6.73
N LEU A 202 14.86 1.18 -7.05
CA LEU A 202 14.31 1.35 -8.39
C LEU A 202 14.25 2.81 -8.82
N MET A 203 13.89 3.73 -7.92
CA MET A 203 13.91 5.17 -8.18
C MET A 203 15.32 5.72 -8.39
N GLU A 204 16.31 5.26 -7.63
CA GLU A 204 17.70 5.67 -7.84
C GLU A 204 18.26 5.20 -9.18
N ILE A 205 17.85 4.02 -9.66
CA ILE A 205 18.23 3.49 -10.98
C ILE A 205 17.49 4.21 -12.10
N GLY A 206 16.16 4.35 -12.00
CA GLY A 206 15.31 4.86 -13.08
C GLY A 206 15.21 6.38 -13.10
N ILE A 207 14.82 6.99 -11.99
CA ILE A 207 14.55 8.44 -11.92
C ILE A 207 15.85 9.24 -11.77
N PHE A 208 16.71 8.87 -10.83
CA PHE A 208 17.95 9.61 -10.56
C PHE A 208 19.15 9.13 -11.36
N GLN A 209 18.98 8.08 -12.17
CA GLN A 209 19.95 7.52 -13.13
C GLN A 209 21.35 7.33 -12.55
N ARG A 210 21.46 6.92 -11.29
CA ARG A 210 22.76 6.75 -10.63
C ARG A 210 23.36 5.37 -10.88
N GLY A 211 24.69 5.34 -11.02
CA GLY A 211 25.44 4.09 -10.99
C GLY A 211 25.31 3.39 -9.63
N VAL A 212 25.23 2.04 -9.67
CA VAL A 212 24.89 1.16 -8.53
C VAL A 212 25.66 1.51 -7.24
N ARG A 213 26.95 1.87 -7.33
CA ARG A 213 27.79 2.24 -6.17
C ARG A 213 27.32 3.49 -5.41
N LYS A 214 26.63 4.43 -6.06
CA LYS A 214 26.13 5.68 -5.45
C LYS A 214 24.70 5.55 -4.88
N ILE A 215 24.04 4.42 -5.13
CA ILE A 215 22.67 4.10 -4.66
C ILE A 215 22.67 3.69 -3.19
N TRP A 216 23.73 3.01 -2.75
CA TRP A 216 23.81 2.41 -1.42
C TRP A 216 23.71 3.46 -0.30
N LYS A 217 24.36 4.62 -0.41
CA LYS A 217 24.37 5.62 0.68
C LYS A 217 22.95 6.04 1.13
N PRO A 218 22.08 6.61 0.26
CA PRO A 218 20.75 7.04 0.68
C PRO A 218 19.84 5.88 1.11
N VAL A 219 19.87 4.75 0.39
CA VAL A 219 19.00 3.60 0.69
C VAL A 219 19.42 2.96 2.02
N VAL A 220 20.71 2.74 2.24
CA VAL A 220 21.24 2.19 3.50
C VAL A 220 20.96 3.13 4.66
N THR A 221 21.03 4.45 4.48
CA THR A 221 20.63 5.40 5.54
C THR A 221 19.18 5.18 5.95
N VAL A 222 18.24 5.06 5.00
CA VAL A 222 16.83 4.81 5.33
C VAL A 222 16.65 3.44 6.00
N ILE A 223 17.33 2.39 5.49
CA ILE A 223 17.27 1.05 6.08
C ILE A 223 17.77 1.07 7.52
N LEU A 224 18.94 1.66 7.79
CA LEU A 224 19.53 1.72 9.13
C LEU A 224 18.64 2.50 10.10
N LEU A 225 18.09 3.65 9.67
CA LEU A 225 17.17 4.45 10.48
C LEU A 225 15.87 3.71 10.81
N SER A 226 15.48 2.75 9.98
CA SER A 226 14.21 2.02 10.10
C SER A 226 14.38 0.59 10.59
N PHE A 227 15.61 0.12 10.73
CA PHE A 227 15.93 -1.28 11.02
C PHE A 227 15.37 -1.71 12.38
N LEU A 228 15.66 -0.95 13.44
CA LEU A 228 15.26 -1.31 14.80
C LEU A 228 13.72 -1.37 14.96
N PRO A 229 12.92 -0.37 14.53
CA PRO A 229 11.47 -0.47 14.59
C PRO A 229 10.91 -1.67 13.83
N VAL A 230 11.39 -1.91 12.60
CA VAL A 230 10.91 -3.02 11.76
C VAL A 230 11.30 -4.38 12.35
N LEU A 231 12.49 -4.48 12.93
CA LEU A 231 12.96 -5.68 13.60
C LEU A 231 12.08 -6.00 14.81
N VAL A 232 11.81 -5.02 15.68
CA VAL A 232 10.93 -5.19 16.86
C VAL A 232 9.55 -5.72 16.46
N LEU A 233 8.95 -5.17 15.39
CA LEU A 233 7.65 -5.63 14.90
C LEU A 233 7.65 -7.09 14.43
N SER A 234 8.79 -7.57 13.92
CA SER A 234 8.94 -8.94 13.43
C SER A 234 8.89 -9.98 14.55
N PHE A 235 9.07 -9.55 15.81
CA PHE A 235 9.07 -10.40 17.01
C PHE A 235 7.82 -10.26 17.89
N LEU A 236 6.90 -9.34 17.59
CA LEU A 236 5.66 -9.20 18.35
C LEU A 236 4.70 -10.37 18.09
N GLU A 237 3.98 -10.81 19.12
CA GLU A 237 2.95 -11.87 19.04
C GLU A 237 1.81 -11.47 18.10
N ARG A 238 1.48 -12.33 17.13
CA ARG A 238 0.36 -12.13 16.19
C ARG A 238 -0.90 -12.79 16.75
N PRO A 239 -1.92 -12.04 17.22
CA PRO A 239 -3.08 -12.62 17.90
C PRO A 239 -4.07 -13.29 16.95
N LEU A 240 -3.94 -13.07 15.64
CA LEU A 240 -4.86 -13.60 14.63
C LEU A 240 -4.37 -14.96 14.11
N GLY A 241 -5.00 -16.03 14.62
CA GLY A 241 -4.85 -17.41 14.14
C GLY A 241 -3.71 -18.22 14.78
N ALA A 242 -2.79 -17.60 15.51
CA ALA A 242 -1.70 -18.33 16.13
C ALA A 242 -2.10 -18.86 17.51
N ALA A 243 -1.74 -20.12 17.81
CA ALA A 243 -1.87 -20.68 19.15
C ALA A 243 -1.10 -19.79 20.17
N PRO A 244 -1.60 -19.66 21.42
CA PRO A 244 -0.90 -18.92 22.47
C PRO A 244 0.54 -19.43 22.60
N GLY A 245 1.53 -18.53 22.52
CA GLY A 245 2.95 -18.88 22.60
C GLY A 245 3.68 -19.04 21.26
N ASN A 246 3.06 -18.73 20.12
CA ASN A 246 3.75 -18.58 18.85
C ASN A 246 4.26 -17.13 18.69
N TRP A 247 5.58 -16.96 18.79
CA TRP A 247 6.21 -15.64 18.72
C TRP A 247 6.86 -15.43 17.35
N GLY A 248 6.68 -14.24 16.80
CA GLY A 248 7.38 -13.79 15.62
C GLY A 248 6.82 -14.28 14.27
N ILE A 249 7.32 -13.63 13.22
CA ILE A 249 6.75 -13.73 11.87
C ILE A 249 6.91 -15.11 11.23
N LEU A 250 8.02 -15.82 11.50
CA LEU A 250 8.31 -17.11 10.88
C LEU A 250 7.37 -18.21 11.37
N GLN A 251 7.11 -18.27 12.68
CA GLN A 251 6.21 -19.26 13.27
C GLN A 251 4.76 -19.00 12.85
N THR A 252 4.37 -17.72 12.76
CA THR A 252 3.05 -17.33 12.22
C THR A 252 2.91 -17.76 10.75
N LEU A 253 3.93 -17.50 9.94
CA LEU A 253 3.92 -17.89 8.53
C LEU A 253 3.82 -19.41 8.39
N ALA A 254 4.58 -20.15 9.21
CA ALA A 254 4.49 -21.61 9.25
C ALA A 254 3.08 -22.10 9.61
N SER A 255 2.41 -21.48 10.60
CA SER A 255 1.01 -21.82 10.92
C SER A 255 0.07 -21.51 9.75
N TYR A 256 0.23 -20.38 9.07
CA TYR A 256 -0.64 -20.02 7.95
C TYR A 256 -0.48 -20.97 6.76
N TYR A 257 0.74 -21.37 6.45
CA TYR A 257 0.99 -22.37 5.42
C TYR A 257 0.44 -23.74 5.82
N HIS A 258 0.62 -24.15 7.08
CA HIS A 258 0.05 -25.38 7.61
C HIS A 258 -1.49 -25.39 7.54
N GLU A 259 -2.15 -24.30 7.96
CA GLU A 259 -3.61 -24.12 7.86
C GLU A 259 -4.10 -24.14 6.41
N SER A 260 -3.35 -23.52 5.49
CA SER A 260 -3.72 -23.48 4.07
C SER A 260 -3.62 -24.83 3.37
N GLY A 261 -2.80 -25.75 3.89
CA GLY A 261 -2.45 -27.01 3.22
C GLY A 261 -1.63 -26.85 1.94
N LEU A 262 -1.13 -25.65 1.65
CA LEU A 262 -0.34 -25.35 0.45
C LEU A 262 1.15 -25.31 0.77
N SER A 263 1.98 -25.67 -0.21
CA SER A 263 3.41 -25.38 -0.15
C SER A 263 3.71 -23.95 -0.62
N ILE A 264 4.90 -23.44 -0.28
CA ILE A 264 5.39 -22.15 -0.81
C ILE A 264 5.43 -22.18 -2.35
N THR A 265 5.80 -23.32 -2.94
CA THR A 265 5.87 -23.50 -4.39
C THR A 265 4.48 -23.40 -5.03
N ASP A 266 3.46 -24.03 -4.44
CA ASP A 266 2.08 -23.97 -4.94
C ASP A 266 1.56 -22.53 -4.92
N VAL A 267 1.84 -21.80 -3.84
CA VAL A 267 1.49 -20.39 -3.73
C VAL A 267 2.20 -19.56 -4.78
N ILE A 268 3.54 -19.68 -4.92
CA ILE A 268 4.29 -18.92 -5.92
C ILE A 268 3.76 -19.18 -7.34
N LEU A 269 3.57 -20.45 -7.72
CA LEU A 269 3.05 -20.82 -9.03
C LEU A 269 1.64 -20.27 -9.26
N SER A 270 0.75 -20.36 -8.26
CA SER A 270 -0.60 -19.82 -8.34
C SER A 270 -0.58 -18.29 -8.47
N GLN A 271 0.30 -17.63 -7.71
CA GLN A 271 0.43 -16.17 -7.71
C GLN A 271 0.90 -15.61 -9.05
N THR A 272 1.69 -16.36 -9.84
CA THR A 272 2.07 -15.92 -11.20
C THR A 272 0.86 -15.65 -12.10
N ARG A 273 -0.21 -16.45 -11.99
CA ARG A 273 -1.47 -16.22 -12.70
C ARG A 273 -2.26 -15.07 -12.09
N ILE A 274 -2.33 -15.05 -10.76
CA ILE A 274 -3.15 -14.11 -10.00
C ILE A 274 -2.67 -12.66 -10.16
N VAL A 275 -1.37 -12.43 -10.41
CA VAL A 275 -0.84 -11.12 -10.81
C VAL A 275 -1.62 -10.56 -12.02
N PHE A 276 -1.98 -11.39 -13.00
CA PHE A 276 -2.76 -10.97 -14.16
C PHE A 276 -4.22 -10.70 -13.83
N SER A 277 -4.81 -11.42 -12.85
CA SER A 277 -6.15 -11.10 -12.33
C SER A 277 -6.17 -9.72 -11.67
N HIS A 278 -5.12 -9.37 -10.92
CA HIS A 278 -4.97 -8.03 -10.33
C HIS A 278 -4.73 -6.97 -11.41
N LEU A 279 -3.87 -7.25 -12.39
CA LEU A 279 -3.61 -6.35 -13.50
C LEU A 279 -4.90 -6.07 -14.31
N ALA A 280 -5.71 -7.11 -14.57
CA ALA A 280 -7.01 -6.97 -15.22
C ALA A 280 -7.97 -6.11 -14.38
N ALA A 281 -8.00 -6.29 -13.05
CA ALA A 281 -8.84 -5.48 -12.17
C ALA A 281 -8.42 -4.00 -12.10
N VAL A 282 -7.13 -3.70 -12.28
CA VAL A 282 -6.59 -2.33 -12.38
C VAL A 282 -6.88 -1.70 -13.74
N LEU A 283 -6.66 -2.43 -14.84
CA LEU A 283 -6.80 -1.88 -16.19
C LEU A 283 -8.25 -1.85 -16.69
N PHE A 284 -9.04 -2.84 -16.26
CA PHE A 284 -10.43 -3.04 -16.68
C PHE A 284 -11.31 -3.25 -15.44
N PRO A 285 -11.61 -2.18 -14.68
CA PRO A 285 -12.33 -2.27 -13.42
C PRO A 285 -13.84 -2.46 -13.63
N VAL A 286 -14.22 -3.51 -14.36
CA VAL A 286 -15.60 -3.96 -14.54
C VAL A 286 -16.03 -4.84 -13.35
N PRO A 287 -17.33 -4.89 -13.02
CA PRO A 287 -17.81 -5.67 -11.88
C PRO A 287 -17.41 -7.16 -11.88
N THR A 288 -17.14 -7.73 -13.06
CA THR A 288 -16.67 -9.12 -13.19
C THR A 288 -15.22 -9.33 -12.76
N HIS A 289 -14.37 -8.30 -12.85
CA HIS A 289 -12.96 -8.34 -12.44
C HIS A 289 -12.72 -7.74 -11.04
N VAL A 290 -13.61 -6.84 -10.61
CA VAL A 290 -13.57 -6.23 -9.27
C VAL A 290 -14.40 -7.09 -8.31
N LYS A 291 -13.81 -8.22 -7.87
CA LYS A 291 -14.37 -9.09 -6.82
C LYS A 291 -13.62 -8.93 -5.49
N PHE A 292 -14.35 -8.91 -4.37
CA PHE A 292 -13.72 -8.84 -3.04
C PHE A 292 -12.89 -10.09 -2.74
N LEU A 293 -13.48 -11.27 -2.98
CA LEU A 293 -12.86 -12.57 -2.89
C LEU A 293 -13.12 -13.32 -4.21
N ASN A 294 -12.13 -14.06 -4.70
CA ASN A 294 -12.30 -14.93 -5.86
C ASN A 294 -11.65 -16.28 -5.55
N ALA A 295 -12.38 -17.37 -5.81
CA ALA A 295 -11.79 -18.70 -5.75
C ALA A 295 -10.87 -18.88 -6.96
N GLU A 296 -9.62 -19.21 -6.72
CA GLU A 296 -8.61 -19.41 -7.76
C GLU A 296 -8.21 -20.87 -7.83
N LEU A 297 -7.91 -21.34 -9.04
CA LEU A 297 -7.34 -22.67 -9.24
C LEU A 297 -5.90 -22.69 -8.75
N ILE A 298 -5.58 -23.67 -7.90
CA ILE A 298 -4.22 -23.90 -7.42
C ILE A 298 -3.37 -24.47 -8.54
N SER A 299 -2.19 -23.90 -8.73
CA SER A 299 -1.17 -24.38 -9.67
C SER A 299 -0.25 -25.37 -8.99
N TRP A 300 -0.51 -26.66 -9.19
CA TRP A 300 0.32 -27.76 -8.67
C TRP A 300 1.63 -27.95 -9.47
N SER A 301 1.65 -27.49 -10.71
CA SER A 301 2.85 -27.50 -11.55
C SER A 301 2.83 -26.36 -12.56
N ILE A 302 3.95 -26.16 -13.26
CA ILE A 302 4.08 -25.12 -14.29
C ILE A 302 3.09 -25.36 -15.45
N VAL A 303 2.66 -26.61 -15.69
CA VAL A 303 1.76 -26.98 -16.77
C VAL A 303 0.34 -27.33 -16.32
N SER A 304 0.08 -27.34 -15.01
CA SER A 304 -1.22 -27.66 -14.44
C SER A 304 -1.65 -26.58 -13.44
N PRO A 305 -2.60 -25.70 -13.81
CA PRO A 305 -3.27 -25.61 -15.13
C PRO A 305 -2.35 -25.13 -16.26
N PRO A 306 -2.69 -25.37 -17.55
CA PRO A 306 -1.84 -24.94 -18.69
C PRO A 306 -1.61 -23.44 -18.76
N SER A 307 -2.53 -22.64 -18.22
CA SER A 307 -2.39 -21.19 -18.12
C SER A 307 -1.27 -20.74 -17.18
N THR A 308 -0.76 -21.61 -16.31
CA THR A 308 0.37 -21.31 -15.41
C THR A 308 1.65 -21.05 -16.20
N LEU A 309 1.96 -21.88 -17.21
CA LEU A 309 3.13 -21.67 -18.06
C LEU A 309 3.02 -20.34 -18.82
N ALA A 310 1.85 -20.05 -19.37
CA ALA A 310 1.59 -18.78 -20.05
C ALA A 310 1.74 -17.58 -19.10
N ALA A 311 1.26 -17.69 -17.86
CA ALA A 311 1.40 -16.65 -16.85
C ALA A 311 2.86 -16.46 -16.40
N VAL A 312 3.63 -17.55 -16.20
CA VAL A 312 5.06 -17.49 -15.88
C VAL A 312 5.82 -16.77 -17.01
N VAL A 313 5.60 -17.17 -18.25
CA VAL A 313 6.22 -16.52 -19.42
C VAL A 313 5.81 -15.06 -19.50
N GLY A 314 4.52 -14.76 -19.36
CA GLY A 314 4.01 -13.39 -19.35
C GLY A 314 4.63 -12.52 -18.26
N LEU A 315 4.81 -13.06 -17.05
CA LEU A 315 5.38 -12.35 -15.91
C LEU A 315 6.88 -12.07 -16.12
N VAL A 316 7.62 -13.04 -16.67
CA VAL A 316 9.02 -12.87 -17.05
C VAL A 316 9.15 -11.79 -18.13
N LEU A 317 8.30 -11.83 -19.16
CA LEU A 317 8.29 -10.82 -20.22
C LEU A 317 7.93 -9.44 -19.68
N LEU A 318 6.89 -9.33 -18.85
CA LEU A 318 6.46 -8.07 -18.24
C LEU A 318 7.57 -7.46 -17.37
N THR A 319 8.23 -8.30 -16.55
CA THR A 319 9.37 -7.88 -15.73
C THR A 319 10.56 -7.46 -16.60
N GLY A 320 10.85 -8.22 -17.65
CA GLY A 320 11.91 -7.89 -18.61
C GLY A 320 11.67 -6.56 -19.31
N VAL A 321 10.45 -6.31 -19.80
CA VAL A 321 10.03 -5.02 -20.38
C VAL A 321 10.18 -3.90 -19.35
N ALA A 322 9.78 -4.13 -18.11
CA ALA A 322 9.89 -3.14 -17.04
C ALA A 322 11.35 -2.77 -16.74
N VAL A 323 12.24 -3.76 -16.66
CA VAL A 323 13.69 -3.53 -16.44
C VAL A 323 14.34 -2.83 -17.63
N ILE A 324 14.01 -3.21 -18.87
CA ILE A 324 14.53 -2.57 -20.08
C ILE A 324 14.07 -1.11 -20.17
N THR A 325 12.79 -0.87 -19.88
CA THR A 325 12.21 0.48 -19.92
C THR A 325 12.63 1.34 -18.73
N LEU A 326 13.09 0.77 -17.61
CA LEU A 326 13.51 1.51 -16.43
C LEU A 326 14.58 2.58 -16.72
N ARG A 327 15.45 2.37 -17.71
CA ARG A 327 16.45 3.38 -18.12
C ARG A 327 16.01 4.29 -19.27
N ARG A 328 15.13 3.81 -20.17
CA ARG A 328 14.72 4.56 -21.38
C ARG A 328 13.44 5.38 -21.18
N ARG A 329 12.50 4.84 -20.42
CA ARG A 329 11.19 5.39 -20.08
C ARG A 329 10.93 5.10 -18.59
N PRO A 330 11.70 5.73 -17.68
CA PRO A 330 11.78 5.34 -16.28
C PRO A 330 10.43 5.29 -15.56
N LEU A 331 9.49 6.17 -15.90
CA LEU A 331 8.15 6.16 -15.30
C LEU A 331 7.34 4.90 -15.64
N ILE A 332 7.48 4.36 -16.85
CA ILE A 332 6.80 3.13 -17.27
C ILE A 332 7.42 1.93 -16.54
N GLY A 333 8.75 1.81 -16.62
CA GLY A 333 9.47 0.71 -15.96
C GLY A 333 9.28 0.72 -14.45
N LEU A 334 9.32 1.90 -13.82
CA LEU A 334 9.06 2.06 -12.40
C LEU A 334 7.60 1.71 -12.06
N GLY A 335 6.62 2.15 -12.84
CA GLY A 335 5.21 1.84 -12.57
C GLY A 335 4.94 0.33 -12.58
N ILE A 336 5.47 -0.39 -13.56
CA ILE A 336 5.31 -1.85 -13.64
C ILE A 336 6.04 -2.55 -12.48
N LEU A 337 7.29 -2.18 -12.19
CA LEU A 337 8.04 -2.79 -11.08
C LEU A 337 7.48 -2.40 -9.71
N PHE A 338 6.89 -1.22 -9.58
CA PHE A 338 6.20 -0.77 -8.37
C PHE A 338 4.97 -1.64 -8.10
N PHE A 339 4.13 -1.86 -9.11
CA PHE A 339 2.97 -2.74 -9.00
C PHE A 339 3.39 -4.17 -8.65
N LEU A 340 4.32 -4.76 -9.41
CA LEU A 340 4.78 -6.13 -9.17
C LEU A 340 5.41 -6.29 -7.79
N GLY A 341 6.28 -5.34 -7.40
CA GLY A 341 6.99 -5.38 -6.13
C GLY A 341 6.07 -5.23 -4.91
N ASN A 342 5.07 -4.34 -4.98
CA ASN A 342 4.12 -4.13 -3.89
C ASN A 342 3.13 -5.29 -3.71
N LEU A 343 2.90 -6.08 -4.76
CA LEU A 343 2.02 -7.25 -4.67
C LEU A 343 2.68 -8.44 -3.93
N VAL A 344 4.02 -8.54 -3.97
CA VAL A 344 4.76 -9.70 -3.44
C VAL A 344 4.45 -10.01 -1.97
N PRO A 345 4.48 -9.05 -1.02
CA PRO A 345 4.26 -9.37 0.39
C PRO A 345 2.89 -10.01 0.63
N GLU A 346 1.81 -9.48 0.04
CA GLU A 346 0.47 -10.06 0.26
C GLU A 346 0.25 -11.37 -0.48
N SER A 347 0.91 -11.54 -1.63
CA SER A 347 0.86 -12.78 -2.39
C SER A 347 1.50 -13.96 -1.67
N ILE A 348 2.50 -13.71 -0.81
CA ILE A 348 3.27 -14.77 -0.12
C ILE A 348 2.89 -14.90 1.36
N LEU A 349 2.68 -13.80 2.07
CA LEU A 349 2.53 -13.82 3.53
C LEU A 349 1.18 -14.36 4.01
N VAL A 350 0.17 -14.42 3.13
CA VAL A 350 -1.20 -14.84 3.48
C VAL A 350 -1.68 -15.92 2.49
N PRO A 351 -1.22 -17.17 2.65
CA PRO A 351 -1.51 -18.27 1.72
C PRO A 351 -2.95 -18.79 1.82
N GLN A 352 -3.66 -18.54 2.93
CA GLN A 352 -5.04 -19.01 3.12
C GLN A 352 -6.02 -18.49 2.06
N TYR A 353 -5.69 -17.34 1.46
CA TYR A 353 -6.50 -16.73 0.42
C TYR A 353 -5.60 -16.31 -0.74
N LEU A 354 -5.76 -16.99 -1.86
CA LEU A 354 -4.97 -16.73 -3.06
C LEU A 354 -5.29 -15.38 -3.70
N TYR A 355 -6.56 -14.96 -3.69
CA TYR A 355 -7.00 -13.67 -4.25
C TYR A 355 -7.84 -12.85 -3.27
N PHE A 356 -7.48 -11.58 -3.13
CA PHE A 356 -8.28 -10.55 -2.48
C PHE A 356 -8.22 -9.26 -3.30
N GLY A 357 -9.37 -8.65 -3.59
CA GLY A 357 -9.44 -7.47 -4.44
C GLY A 357 -8.71 -6.24 -3.87
N TYR A 358 -8.58 -6.15 -2.53
CA TYR A 358 -7.90 -5.01 -1.88
C TYR A 358 -6.37 -5.04 -2.02
N ARG A 359 -5.78 -6.12 -2.56
CA ARG A 359 -4.32 -6.27 -2.57
C ARG A 359 -3.61 -5.35 -3.56
N ALA A 360 -4.28 -5.04 -4.66
CA ALA A 360 -3.77 -4.13 -5.70
C ALA A 360 -4.03 -2.64 -5.38
N LEU A 361 -3.91 -2.24 -4.11
CA LEU A 361 -4.11 -0.85 -3.70
C LEU A 361 -2.94 0.06 -4.09
N LEU A 362 -1.70 -0.43 -3.91
CA LEU A 362 -0.46 0.30 -4.16
C LEU A 362 0.04 0.09 -5.59
#